data_AF-A0A927YZX3-F1
#
_entry.id   AF-A0A927YZX3-F1
#
_cell.length_a   1.000
_cell.length_b   1.000
_cell.length_c   1.000
_cell.angle_alpha   90.00
_cell.angle_beta   90.00
_cell.angle_gamma   90.00
#
_symmetry.space_group_name_H-M   'P 1'
#
loop_
_entity.id
_entity.type
_entity.pdbx_description
1 polymer ?
#
loop_
_entity_poly.entity_id
_entity_poly.type
_entity_poly.pdbx_seq_one_letter_code
_entity_poly.pdbx_strand_id
1 'polypeptide(L)'
;MSKFITMNRDELPESTFVREHLSGKTFNFCWKIRFSHELDPTSVNNTTMFVTTPDGGMFNCKIIYNPVENIIEIHPLENYSPNTQYTLTVTTRVKSLTGSHLPNDISVPFSIDD
;
A
#
# COMPACT_ATOMS: atom_id res chain seq x y z
N MET A 1 17.02 -6.10 -16.12
CA MET A 1 15.90 -5.20 -15.80
C MET A 1 15.23 -5.73 -14.55
N SER A 2 15.73 -5.34 -13.38
CA SER A 2 15.31 -5.89 -12.10
C SER A 2 13.95 -5.29 -11.70
N LYS A 3 12.93 -6.14 -11.69
CA LYS A 3 11.55 -5.84 -11.35
C LYS A 3 11.43 -5.96 -9.84
N PHE A 4 11.57 -4.85 -9.11
CA PHE A 4 11.76 -4.88 -7.64
C PHE A 4 10.47 -4.96 -6.83
N ILE A 5 9.32 -4.67 -7.44
CA ILE A 5 8.04 -4.58 -6.73
C ILE A 5 6.95 -5.21 -7.59
N THR A 6 6.21 -6.13 -6.99
CA THR A 6 4.91 -6.58 -7.50
C THR A 6 3.87 -6.04 -6.54
N MET A 7 3.10 -5.04 -6.99
CA MET A 7 1.90 -4.58 -6.29
C MET A 7 0.74 -5.44 -6.80
N ASN A 8 0.41 -6.49 -6.05
CA ASN A 8 -0.75 -7.32 -6.39
C ASN A 8 -2.00 -6.62 -5.86
N ARG A 9 -2.83 -6.09 -6.77
CA ARG A 9 -4.26 -5.85 -6.51
C ARG A 9 -5.04 -7.17 -6.46
N ASP A 10 -4.53 -8.23 -7.12
CA ASP A 10 -5.30 -9.40 -7.53
C ASP A 10 -4.66 -10.75 -7.15
N GLU A 11 -4.62 -11.08 -5.86
CA GLU A 11 -4.82 -12.49 -5.42
C GLU A 11 -6.31 -12.78 -5.17
N LEU A 12 -7.20 -12.00 -5.77
CA LEU A 12 -8.62 -12.33 -5.85
C LEU A 12 -8.85 -13.02 -7.20
N PRO A 13 -9.26 -14.30 -7.24
CA PRO A 13 -9.62 -14.93 -8.50
C PRO A 13 -10.72 -14.09 -9.17
N GLU A 14 -10.51 -13.73 -10.44
CA GLU A 14 -11.36 -12.87 -11.29
C GLU A 14 -12.82 -13.40 -11.47
N SER A 15 -13.27 -14.36 -10.68
CA SER A 15 -14.56 -15.05 -10.79
C SER A 15 -15.52 -14.88 -9.62
N THR A 16 -15.25 -14.01 -8.63
CA THR A 16 -16.16 -13.80 -7.47
C THR A 16 -16.75 -12.38 -7.40
N PHE A 17 -17.18 -11.81 -8.53
CA PHE A 17 -18.16 -10.71 -8.47
C PHE A 17 -19.57 -11.28 -8.43
N VAL A 18 -19.88 -12.03 -7.36
CA VAL A 18 -21.26 -12.12 -6.91
C VAL A 18 -21.45 -10.91 -5.98
N ARG A 19 -22.21 -9.91 -6.44
CA ARG A 19 -22.76 -8.85 -5.58
C ARG A 19 -23.75 -9.52 -4.62
N GLU A 20 -23.25 -10.16 -3.57
CA GLU A 20 -24.08 -10.34 -2.39
C GLU A 20 -24.11 -9.00 -1.67
N HIS A 21 -25.31 -8.46 -1.54
CA HIS A 21 -25.63 -7.33 -0.70
C HIS A 21 -25.37 -7.75 0.76
N LEU A 22 -24.10 -7.80 1.16
CA LEU A 22 -23.72 -7.77 2.57
C LEU A 22 -23.89 -6.32 3.01
N SER A 23 -24.82 -6.07 3.93
CA SER A 23 -25.13 -4.75 4.49
C SER A 23 -23.97 -4.20 5.35
N GLY A 24 -22.84 -3.92 4.71
CA GLY A 24 -21.60 -3.44 5.31
C GLY A 24 -20.54 -3.23 4.24
N LYS A 25 -20.72 -2.20 3.42
CA LYS A 25 -19.74 -1.80 2.38
C LYS A 25 -18.49 -1.26 3.10
N THR A 26 -17.47 -2.10 3.26
CA THR A 26 -16.25 -1.73 3.97
C THR A 26 -15.36 -0.88 3.06
N PHE A 27 -15.36 0.44 3.31
CA PHE A 27 -14.51 1.42 2.62
C PHE A 27 -13.05 1.43 3.15
N ASN A 28 -12.63 0.35 3.80
CA ASN A 28 -11.31 0.17 4.40
C ASN A 28 -10.66 -1.12 3.86
N PHE A 29 -9.89 -1.00 2.79
CA PHE A 29 -8.99 -2.07 2.35
C PHE A 29 -7.54 -1.74 2.76
N CYS A 30 -6.78 -2.78 3.09
CA CYS A 30 -5.35 -2.64 3.37
C CYS A 30 -4.53 -2.78 2.08
N TRP A 31 -3.48 -2.00 1.92
CA TRP A 31 -2.48 -2.25 0.88
C TRP A 31 -1.52 -3.34 1.32
N LYS A 32 -1.19 -4.26 0.41
CA LYS A 32 -0.12 -5.24 0.59
C LYS A 32 0.96 -5.03 -0.48
N ILE A 33 2.19 -4.84 -0.03
CA ILE A 33 3.32 -4.54 -0.91
C ILE A 33 4.40 -5.58 -0.65
N ARG A 34 4.75 -6.35 -1.69
CA ARG A 34 5.81 -7.35 -1.63
C ARG A 34 7.07 -6.80 -2.28
N PHE A 35 8.18 -6.87 -1.56
CA PHE A 35 9.49 -6.51 -2.07
C PHE A 35 10.24 -7.78 -2.49
N SER A 36 11.16 -7.64 -3.45
CA SER A 36 12.00 -8.77 -3.89
C SER A 36 13.19 -9.05 -2.98
N HIS A 37 13.52 -8.12 -2.08
CA HIS A 37 14.62 -8.22 -1.12
C HIS A 37 14.14 -7.82 0.27
N GLU A 38 14.63 -8.50 1.29
CA GLU A 38 14.39 -8.15 2.69
C GLU A 38 14.76 -6.69 2.96
N LEU A 39 13.92 -6.01 3.72
CA LEU A 39 14.05 -4.59 4.04
C LEU A 39 14.68 -4.40 5.41
N ASP A 40 15.40 -3.30 5.56
CA ASP A 40 15.80 -2.78 6.86
C ASP A 40 14.54 -2.25 7.57
N PRO A 41 14.10 -2.88 8.68
CA PRO A 41 12.86 -2.50 9.35
C PRO A 41 12.85 -1.04 9.83
N THR A 42 14.03 -0.45 10.09
CA THR A 42 14.13 0.96 10.51
C THR A 42 13.74 1.94 9.39
N SER A 43 13.85 1.49 8.13
CA SER A 43 13.47 2.27 6.95
C SER A 43 11.99 2.15 6.59
N VAL A 44 11.23 1.27 7.26
CA VAL A 44 9.81 1.02 6.99
C VAL A 44 8.94 1.78 8.00
N ASN A 45 8.41 2.95 7.60
CA ASN A 45 7.60 3.79 8.48
C ASN A 45 6.76 4.81 7.68
N ASN A 46 5.92 5.58 8.37
CA ASN A 46 4.98 6.53 7.78
C ASN A 46 5.63 7.74 7.07
N THR A 47 6.96 7.88 7.11
CA THR A 47 7.67 8.92 6.33
C THR A 47 8.22 8.38 5.02
N THR A 48 8.41 7.07 4.92
CA THR A 48 8.95 6.41 3.73
C THR A 48 7.87 5.76 2.89
N MET A 49 6.72 5.45 3.49
CA MET A 49 5.54 4.91 2.84
C MET A 49 4.31 5.55 3.46
N PHE A 50 3.45 6.19 2.66
CA PHE A 50 2.30 6.93 3.20
C PHE A 50 1.22 7.09 2.15
N VAL A 51 0.01 7.42 2.62
CA VAL A 51 -1.11 7.79 1.75
C VAL A 51 -1.38 9.28 1.91
N THR A 52 -1.63 9.99 0.82
CA THR A 52 -2.10 11.39 0.83
C THR A 52 -3.53 11.52 0.34
N THR A 53 -4.22 12.52 0.86
CA THR A 53 -5.49 13.04 0.37
C THR A 53 -5.29 13.95 -0.87
N PRO A 54 -6.35 14.29 -1.63
CA PRO A 54 -6.24 15.13 -2.83
C PRO A 54 -5.62 16.53 -2.57
N ASP A 55 -5.80 17.06 -1.37
CA ASP A 55 -5.25 18.35 -0.93
C ASP A 55 -3.79 18.25 -0.43
N GLY A 56 -3.19 17.05 -0.50
CA GLY A 56 -1.81 16.79 -0.07
C GLY A 56 -1.66 16.50 1.42
N GLY A 57 -2.76 16.45 2.18
CA GLY A 57 -2.75 16.03 3.58
C GLY A 57 -2.31 14.58 3.75
N MET A 58 -1.72 14.24 4.91
CA MET A 58 -1.42 12.85 5.26
C MET A 58 -2.72 12.13 5.64
N PHE A 59 -2.96 10.98 5.03
CA PHE A 59 -4.02 10.06 5.43
C PHE A 59 -3.47 9.04 6.43
N ASN A 60 -4.13 8.92 7.58
CA ASN A 60 -3.61 8.16 8.71
C ASN A 60 -3.62 6.65 8.43
N CYS A 61 -2.43 6.06 8.40
CA CYS A 61 -2.24 4.63 8.21
C CYS A 61 -1.32 4.04 9.29
N LYS A 62 -1.56 2.78 9.62
CA LYS A 62 -0.63 1.91 10.35
C LYS A 62 0.14 1.04 9.37
N ILE A 63 1.46 1.00 9.52
CA ILE A 63 2.33 0.16 8.72
C ILE A 63 2.76 -1.05 9.54
N ILE A 64 2.65 -2.23 8.95
CA ILE A 64 3.10 -3.50 9.52
C ILE A 64 4.04 -4.15 8.52
N TYR A 65 5.25 -4.53 8.97
CA TYR A 65 6.20 -5.25 8.14
C TYR A 65 6.36 -6.68 8.65
N ASN A 66 6.11 -7.65 7.78
CA ASN A 66 6.44 -9.06 7.99
C ASN A 66 7.76 -9.38 7.27
N PRO A 67 8.90 -9.48 7.99
CA PRO A 67 10.19 -9.78 7.38
C PRO A 67 10.28 -11.21 6.85
N VAL A 68 9.49 -12.16 7.39
CA VAL A 68 9.52 -13.57 6.96
C VAL A 68 8.95 -13.72 5.55
N GLU A 69 7.84 -13.04 5.27
CA GLU A 69 7.20 -13.06 3.94
C GLU A 69 7.69 -11.93 3.03
N ASN A 70 8.42 -10.98 3.60
CA ASN A 70 8.85 -9.73 3.00
C ASN A 70 7.68 -8.90 2.43
N ILE A 71 6.63 -8.80 3.25
CA ILE A 71 5.39 -8.10 2.92
C ILE A 71 5.20 -6.93 3.88
N ILE A 72 4.88 -5.76 3.32
CA ILE A 72 4.40 -4.60 4.06
C ILE A 72 2.89 -4.52 3.90
N GLU A 73 2.19 -4.33 5.01
CA GLU A 73 0.77 -4.01 5.03
C GLU A 73 0.56 -2.56 5.50
N ILE A 74 -0.27 -1.81 4.78
CA ILE A 74 -0.66 -0.45 5.13
C ILE A 74 -2.15 -0.45 5.42
N HIS A 75 -2.49 -0.26 6.69
CA HIS A 75 -3.84 -0.32 7.22
C HIS A 75 -4.36 1.10 7.45
N PRO A 76 -5.40 1.54 6.74
CA PRO A 76 -6.00 2.83 7.02
C PRO A 76 -6.64 2.83 8.41
N LEU A 77 -6.43 3.90 9.18
CA LEU A 77 -7.03 4.05 10.53
C LEU A 77 -8.45 4.61 10.48
N GLU A 78 -8.84 5.15 9.34
CA GLU A 78 -10.15 5.70 9.03
C GLU A 78 -10.61 5.18 7.67
N ASN A 79 -11.92 5.19 7.40
CA ASN A 79 -12.43 4.77 6.11
C ASN A 79 -12.00 5.75 5.01
N TYR A 80 -11.70 5.23 3.81
CA TYR A 80 -11.56 6.08 2.63
C TYR A 80 -12.92 6.67 2.27
N SER A 81 -12.93 7.93 1.87
CA SER A 81 -14.13 8.57 1.34
C SER A 81 -14.40 8.09 -0.09
N PRO A 82 -15.67 7.77 -0.45
CA PRO A 82 -16.01 7.39 -1.81
C PRO A 82 -15.74 8.55 -2.77
N ASN A 83 -15.45 8.24 -4.03
CA ASN A 83 -15.17 9.21 -5.10
C ASN A 83 -14.04 10.21 -4.75
N THR A 84 -13.17 9.87 -3.80
CA THR A 84 -12.02 10.69 -3.38
C THR A 84 -10.72 10.10 -3.91
N GLN A 85 -9.87 10.92 -4.50
CA GLN A 85 -8.58 10.50 -5.06
C GLN A 85 -7.47 10.56 -4.01
N TYR A 86 -7.04 9.39 -3.56
CA TYR A 86 -5.89 9.24 -2.69
C TYR A 86 -4.64 8.89 -3.50
N THR A 87 -3.46 9.10 -2.93
CA THR A 87 -2.20 8.63 -3.52
C THR A 87 -1.39 7.85 -2.49
N LEU A 88 -1.06 6.60 -2.80
CA LEU A 88 -0.06 5.84 -2.05
C LEU A 88 1.33 6.18 -2.59
N THR A 89 2.23 6.61 -1.70
CA THR A 89 3.63 6.89 -2.03
C THR A 89 4.56 5.94 -1.29
N VAL A 90 5.54 5.39 -2.01
CA VAL A 90 6.68 4.62 -1.46
C VAL A 90 7.95 5.29 -1.96
N THR A 91 8.77 5.80 -1.04
CA THR A 91 9.94 6.61 -1.37
C THR A 91 11.21 5.77 -1.56
N THR A 92 12.19 6.33 -2.24
CA THR A 92 13.57 5.81 -2.34
C THR A 92 14.29 5.63 -1.01
N ARG A 93 13.76 6.19 0.09
CA ARG A 93 14.32 6.04 1.43
C ARG A 93 14.03 4.67 2.05
N VAL A 94 13.13 3.88 1.47
CA VAL A 94 13.00 2.45 1.79
C VAL A 94 14.30 1.74 1.38
N LYS A 95 14.88 1.00 2.32
CA LYS A 95 16.22 0.43 2.20
C LYS A 95 16.16 -1.09 2.39
N SER A 96 16.87 -1.84 1.55
CA SER A 96 17.08 -3.27 1.77
C SER A 96 18.00 -3.50 2.97
N LEU A 97 17.99 -4.70 3.55
CA LEU A 97 18.91 -5.07 4.63
C LEU A 97 20.39 -4.95 4.20
N THR A 98 20.67 -5.14 2.92
CA THR A 98 22.00 -4.98 2.30
C THR A 98 22.36 -3.53 1.93
N GLY A 99 21.45 -2.59 2.12
CA GLY A 99 21.68 -1.16 1.92
C GLY A 99 21.34 -0.59 0.55
N SER A 100 20.69 -1.36 -0.32
CA SER A 100 20.18 -0.88 -1.59
C SER A 100 18.87 -0.10 -1.40
N HIS A 101 18.68 0.93 -2.23
CA HIS A 101 17.49 1.77 -2.25
C HIS A 101 16.59 1.44 -3.43
N LEU A 102 15.33 1.90 -3.40
CA LEU A 102 14.51 1.92 -4.61
C LEU A 102 15.12 2.87 -5.66
N PRO A 103 15.01 2.56 -6.95
CA PRO A 103 15.59 3.41 -7.99
C PRO A 103 14.84 4.74 -8.17
N ASN A 104 13.53 4.76 -7.88
CA ASN A 104 12.68 5.93 -7.93
C ASN A 104 11.57 5.81 -6.88
N ASP A 105 10.98 6.95 -6.51
CA ASP A 105 9.74 6.96 -5.75
C ASP A 105 8.62 6.34 -6.59
N ILE A 106 7.70 5.66 -5.92
CA ILE A 106 6.52 5.06 -6.54
C ILE A 106 5.30 5.76 -6.00
N SER A 107 4.46 6.24 -6.90
CA SER A 107 3.21 6.91 -6.57
C SER A 107 2.06 6.23 -7.29
N VAL A 108 1.07 5.79 -6.54
CA VAL A 108 -0.11 5.06 -7.04
C VAL A 108 -1.36 5.83 -6.66
N PRO A 109 -1.96 6.57 -7.60
CA PRO A 109 -3.28 7.18 -7.37
C PRO A 109 -4.35 6.09 -7.29
N PHE A 110 -5.31 6.23 -6.39
CA PHE A 110 -6.46 5.33 -6.26
C PHE A 110 -7.70 6.07 -5.76
N SER A 111 -8.87 5.49 -6.00
CA SER A 111 -10.16 5.95 -5.47
C SER A 111 -11.02 4.76 -5.08
N ILE A 112 -11.99 4.99 -4.21
CA ILE A 112 -13.03 4.00 -3.92
C ILE A 112 -14.30 4.39 -4.68
N ASP A 113 -14.74 3.51 -5.57
CA ASP A 113 -16.00 3.66 -6.28
C ASP A 113 -17.17 3.31 -5.35
N ASP A 114 -18.28 4.00 -5.53
CA ASP A 114 -19.53 3.75 -4.82
C ASP A 114 -20.42 2.69 -5.52
#